data_AF-A0A848TQX5-F1
#
_entry.id   AF-A0A848TQX5-F1
#
_cell.length_a   1.000
_cell.length_b   1.000
_cell.length_c   1.000
_cell.angle_alpha   90.00
_cell.angle_beta   90.00
_cell.angle_gamma   90.00
#
_symmetry.space_group_name_H-M   'P 1'
#
loop_
_entity.id
_entity.type
_entity.pdbx_description
1 polymer ?
#
loop_
_entity_poly.entity_id
_entity_poly.type
_entity_poly.pdbx_seq_one_letter_code
_entity_poly.pdbx_strand_id
1 'polypeptide(L)'
;MTKPALTLYLAAPRGFCAGVDRAIKIVEMALEKWGAPVYVRHEIVHNRFVVDGLREKGAVFVEYLDECPLDRPVIFSAHGVPKSV
;
A
#
# COMPACT_ATOMS: atom_id res chain seq x y z
N MET A 1 1.46 -31.93 -30.77
CA MET A 1 1.26 -32.81 -29.59
C MET A 1 0.31 -32.10 -28.63
N THR A 2 -0.76 -32.75 -28.19
CA THR A 2 -1.67 -32.22 -27.16
C THR A 2 -1.06 -32.41 -25.79
N LYS A 3 -0.98 -31.35 -24.99
CA LYS A 3 -0.49 -31.43 -23.61
C LYS A 3 -1.44 -32.28 -22.75
N PRO A 4 -0.94 -33.03 -21.75
CA PRO A 4 -1.78 -33.78 -20.83
C PRO A 4 -2.67 -32.84 -19.99
N ALA A 5 -3.79 -33.36 -19.50
CA ALA A 5 -4.68 -32.62 -18.62
C ALA A 5 -3.96 -32.29 -17.29
N LEU A 6 -4.06 -31.02 -16.86
CA LEU A 6 -3.52 -30.54 -15.59
C LEU A 6 -4.66 -30.02 -14.73
N THR A 7 -4.78 -30.55 -13.51
CA THR A 7 -5.71 -30.05 -12.51
C THR A 7 -5.04 -28.97 -11.67
N LEU A 8 -5.60 -27.77 -11.68
CA LEU A 8 -5.13 -26.65 -10.86
C LEU A 8 -6.00 -26.53 -9.60
N TYR A 9 -5.37 -26.56 -8.43
CA TYR A 9 -6.07 -26.32 -7.16
C TYR A 9 -5.81 -24.90 -6.68
N LEU A 10 -6.87 -24.19 -6.29
CA LEU A 10 -6.77 -22.83 -5.75
C LEU A 10 -7.11 -22.85 -4.26
N ALA A 11 -6.16 -22.45 -3.43
CA ALA A 11 -6.35 -22.39 -1.98
C ALA A 11 -7.42 -21.37 -1.58
N ALA A 12 -8.12 -21.62 -0.47
CA ALA A 12 -9.04 -20.67 0.15
C ALA A 12 -8.89 -20.71 1.68
N PRO A 13 -8.78 -19.56 2.38
CA PRO A 13 -8.72 -18.20 1.83
C PRO A 13 -7.37 -17.89 1.13
N ARG A 14 -7.37 -16.93 0.21
CA ARG A 14 -6.17 -16.40 -0.46
C ARG A 14 -6.36 -14.91 -0.76
N GLY A 15 -5.28 -14.13 -0.75
CA GLY A 15 -5.32 -12.70 -1.07
C GLY A 15 -5.31 -11.81 0.16
N PHE A 16 -6.08 -10.72 0.11
CA PHE A 16 -6.02 -9.65 1.10
C PHE A 16 -6.66 -10.06 2.43
N CYS A 17 -6.01 -9.67 3.52
CA CYS A 17 -6.60 -9.67 4.85
C CYS A 17 -7.21 -8.29 5.14
N ALA A 18 -7.99 -8.20 6.21
CA ALA A 18 -8.63 -6.94 6.62
C ALA A 18 -7.63 -5.80 6.89
N GLY A 19 -6.42 -6.12 7.37
CA GLY A 19 -5.37 -5.12 7.61
C GLY A 19 -4.82 -4.51 6.32
N VAL A 20 -4.57 -5.35 5.32
CA VAL A 20 -4.10 -4.93 3.99
C VAL A 20 -5.17 -4.07 3.30
N ASP A 21 -6.42 -4.54 3.27
CA ASP A 21 -7.53 -3.81 2.66
C ASP A 21 -7.70 -2.41 3.29
N ARG A 22 -7.71 -2.36 4.63
CA ARG A 22 -7.79 -1.09 5.37
C ARG A 22 -6.63 -0.16 5.06
N ALA A 23 -5.39 -0.67 5.00
CA ALA A 23 -4.21 0.16 4.79
C ALA A 23 -4.20 0.82 3.41
N ILE A 24 -4.55 0.06 2.35
CA ILE A 24 -4.69 0.59 0.99
C ILE A 24 -5.77 1.66 0.95
N LYS A 25 -6.94 1.37 1.53
CA LYS A 25 -8.08 2.30 1.55
C LYS A 25 -7.78 3.61 2.27
N ILE A 26 -6.96 3.60 3.32
CA ILE A 26 -6.52 4.84 4.00
C ILE A 26 -5.73 5.74 3.07
N VAL A 27 -4.84 5.18 2.23
CA VAL A 27 -4.09 5.98 1.24
C VAL A 27 -5.01 6.54 0.18
N GLU A 28 -5.94 5.73 -0.35
CA GLU A 28 -6.91 6.18 -1.35
C GLU A 28 -7.82 7.29 -0.81
N MET A 29 -8.38 7.13 0.40
CA MET A 29 -9.20 8.15 1.05
C MET A 29 -8.41 9.43 1.35
N ALA A 30 -7.12 9.32 1.68
CA ALA A 30 -6.28 10.49 1.87
C ALA A 30 -6.06 11.25 0.55
N LEU A 31 -5.83 10.52 -0.56
CA LEU A 31 -5.70 11.12 -1.88
C LEU A 31 -7.00 11.81 -2.32
N GLU A 32 -8.16 11.21 -2.05
CA GLU A 32 -9.47 11.83 -2.31
C GLU A 32 -9.69 13.10 -1.47
N LYS A 33 -9.34 13.05 -0.18
CA LYS A 33 -9.59 14.15 0.76
C LYS A 33 -8.63 15.33 0.60
N TRP A 34 -7.35 15.06 0.37
CA TRP A 34 -6.28 16.05 0.41
C TRP A 34 -5.68 16.36 -0.97
N GLY A 35 -5.96 15.54 -1.98
CA GLY A 35 -5.28 15.59 -3.27
C GLY A 35 -3.84 15.07 -3.21
N ALA A 36 -3.22 14.95 -4.37
CA ALA A 36 -1.81 14.58 -4.47
C ALA A 36 -0.88 15.79 -4.18
N PRO A 37 0.32 15.58 -3.61
CA PRO A 37 0.83 14.31 -3.10
C PRO A 37 0.35 13.96 -1.68
N VAL A 38 0.18 12.65 -1.43
CA VAL A 38 0.01 12.07 -0.08
C VAL A 38 1.25 11.27 0.28
N TYR A 39 1.79 11.45 1.48
CA TYR A 39 3.03 10.81 1.90
C TYR A 39 2.76 9.58 2.75
N VAL A 40 3.47 8.49 2.44
CA VAL A 40 3.40 7.22 3.17
C VAL A 40 4.80 6.83 3.60
N ARG A 41 5.00 6.58 4.89
CA ARG A 41 6.30 6.11 5.39
C ARG A 41 6.43 4.61 5.19
N HIS A 42 7.44 4.25 4.41
CA HIS A 42 7.67 2.93 3.81
C HIS A 42 6.50 2.49 2.92
N GLU A 43 6.68 1.39 2.18
CA GLU A 43 5.58 0.81 1.40
C GLU A 43 4.39 0.46 2.29
N ILE A 44 3.17 0.84 1.86
CA ILE A 44 1.93 0.61 2.62
C ILE A 44 1.72 -0.89 2.90
N VAL A 45 2.07 -1.73 1.92
CA VAL A 45 2.14 -3.19 1.94
C VAL A 45 3.24 -3.64 0.98
N HIS A 46 3.88 -4.78 1.21
CA HIS A 46 4.92 -5.33 0.33
C HIS A 46 4.33 -6.02 -0.91
N ASN A 47 3.69 -5.25 -1.77
CA ASN A 47 3.17 -5.70 -3.06
C ASN A 47 3.41 -4.63 -4.12
N ARG A 48 4.35 -4.89 -5.03
CA ARG A 48 4.76 -3.93 -6.06
C ARG A 48 3.58 -3.39 -6.88
N PHE A 49 2.64 -4.25 -7.28
CA PHE A 49 1.47 -3.82 -8.06
C PHE A 49 0.61 -2.80 -7.30
N VAL A 50 0.40 -3.03 -6.00
CA VAL A 50 -0.34 -2.09 -5.14
C VAL A 50 0.42 -0.79 -4.96
N VAL A 51 1.73 -0.86 -4.67
CA VAL A 51 2.56 0.32 -4.42
C VAL A 51 2.65 1.19 -5.68
N ASP A 52 2.91 0.59 -6.84
CA ASP A 52 3.02 1.31 -8.11
C ASP A 52 1.68 1.96 -8.50
N GLY A 53 0.56 1.24 -8.33
CA GLY A 53 -0.77 1.81 -8.57
C GLY A 53 -1.12 2.98 -7.64
N LEU A 54 -0.63 2.98 -6.40
CA LEU A 54 -0.79 4.13 -5.50
C LEU A 54 0.16 5.29 -5.87
N ARG A 55 1.38 5.01 -6.33
CA ARG A 55 2.30 6.03 -6.86
C ARG A 55 1.70 6.75 -8.05
N GLU A 56 1.09 6.02 -8.98
CA GLU A 56 0.40 6.58 -10.15
C GLU A 56 -0.75 7.51 -9.75
N LYS A 57 -1.42 7.24 -8.63
CA LYS A 57 -2.47 8.11 -8.07
C LYS A 57 -1.93 9.32 -7.29
N GLY A 58 -0.62 9.42 -7.08
CA GLY A 58 0.03 10.53 -6.38
C GLY A 58 0.45 10.25 -4.94
N ALA A 59 0.50 8.98 -4.52
CA ALA A 59 1.15 8.63 -3.26
C ALA A 59 2.68 8.69 -3.40
N VAL A 60 3.35 9.27 -2.41
CA VAL A 60 4.81 9.36 -2.33
C VAL A 60 5.27 8.51 -1.16
N PHE A 61 6.05 7.48 -1.44
CA PHE A 61 6.61 6.59 -0.42
C PHE A 61 7.99 7.10 -0.01
N VAL A 62 8.17 7.35 1.29
CA VAL A 62 9.38 7.92 1.88
C VAL A 62 9.98 6.97 2.90
N GLU A 63 11.28 7.09 3.16
CA GLU A 63 11.97 6.32 4.20
C GLU A 63 11.93 7.08 5.54
N TYR A 64 12.08 8.40 5.48
CA TYR A 64 12.20 9.27 6.64
C TYR A 64 11.14 10.37 6.67
N LEU A 65 10.77 10.81 7.88
CA LEU A 65 9.70 11.81 8.07
C LEU A 65 10.11 13.23 7.67
N ASP A 66 11.39 13.54 7.69
CA ASP A 66 11.95 14.82 7.24
C ASP A 66 11.91 15.01 5.72
N GLU A 67 11.62 13.94 4.96
CA GLU A 67 11.29 13.99 3.53
C GLU A 67 9.85 14.50 3.27
N CYS A 68 9.01 14.58 4.31
CA CYS A 68 7.63 15.03 4.20
C CYS A 68 7.48 16.54 4.47
N PRO A 69 6.59 17.24 3.75
CA PRO A 69 6.25 18.61 4.08
C PRO A 69 5.43 18.68 5.37
N LEU A 70 5.54 19.81 6.09
CA LEU A 70 4.85 20.02 7.37
C LEU A 70 3.37 20.45 7.23
N ASP A 71 2.85 20.50 6.01
CA ASP A 71 1.53 21.07 5.67
C ASP A 71 0.41 20.03 5.57
N ARG A 72 0.71 18.73 5.68
CA ARG A 72 -0.24 17.63 5.46
C ARG A 72 0.09 16.39 6.29
N PRO A 73 -0.89 15.48 6.53
CA PRO A 73 -0.63 14.27 7.28
C PRO A 73 0.24 13.25 6.51
N VAL A 74 0.99 12.45 7.27
CA VAL A 74 1.76 11.29 6.78
C VAL A 74 1.07 10.00 7.22
N ILE A 75 1.03 8.99 6.35
CA ILE A 75 0.46 7.68 6.63
C ILE A 75 1.58 6.71 7.02
N PHE A 76 1.43 6.01 8.13
CA PHE A 76 2.33 4.89 8.48
C PHE A 76 1.84 3.59 7.83
N SER A 77 2.79 2.75 7.39
CA SER A 77 2.48 1.47 6.74
C SER A 77 1.74 0.48 7.65
N ALA A 78 1.16 -0.56 7.05
CA ALA A 78 0.45 -1.62 7.78
C ALA A 78 1.34 -2.40 8.76
N HIS A 79 2.66 -2.32 8.60
CA HIS A 79 3.65 -3.05 9.40
C HIS A 79 3.92 -2.38 10.76
N GLY A 80 3.46 -1.14 10.94
CA GLY A 80 3.69 -0.34 12.13
C GLY A 80 5.03 0.39 12.14
N VAL A 81 5.23 1.19 13.18
CA VAL A 81 6.45 1.97 13.43
C VAL A 81 6.80 1.92 14.92
N PRO A 82 8.09 2.02 15.30
CA PRO A 82 8.48 2.16 16.70
C PRO A 82 7.99 3.49 17.28
N LYS A 83 7.86 3.58 18.62
CA LYS A 83 7.40 4.80 19.32
C LYS A 83 8.28 6.03 19.14
N SER A 84 9.55 5.82 18.77
CA SER A 84 10.52 6.88 18.54
C SER A 84 10.35 7.61 17.21
N VAL A 85 9.47 7.09 16.35
CA VAL A 85 9.07 7.69 15.07
C VAL A 85 7.93 8.65 15.32
#